data_AF-A0A9E4EVK7-F1
#
_entry.id   AF-A0A9E4EVK7-F1
#
_cell.length_a   1.000
_cell.length_b   1.000
_cell.length_c   1.000
_cell.angle_alpha   90.00
_cell.angle_beta   90.00
_cell.angle_gamma   90.00
#
_symmetry.space_group_name_H-M   'P 1'
#
loop_
_entity.id
_entity.type
_entity.pdbx_description
1 polymer ?
#
loop_
_entity_poly.entity_id
_entity_poly.type
_entity_poly.pdbx_seq_one_letter_code
_entity_poly.pdbx_strand_id
1 'polypeptide(L)'
;LFVFGAMILFMALTRVVAEGGIPAMRPPLMTSTFAISAVGTSSIGTRGLVALGFSYGWHAEVRSFVMASVANGLKMSEMIRGQKRRLFWAIVLAILVSLAGSSYVTLVMAYEHGGINLNPLFFSWQSTHFGPMDMAPRIAAEPEGPRWDAYQFMGIGAGVMAALMWARHHFLWWPLNPLGFTIAANWKTGHIFCSALLAWFLKLVILRYGGVRLYRNLRPFFLGLILGEIVGAGVFLVIDYATGTTGSFLTQI
;
A
#
# COMPACT_ATOMS: atom_id res chain seq x y z
N LEU A 1 -21.40 -0.10 -6.52
CA LEU A 1 -20.91 -0.01 -5.12
C LEU A 1 -19.42 -0.36 -5.00
N PHE A 2 -19.01 -1.58 -5.38
CA PHE A 2 -17.63 -2.05 -5.26
C PHE A 2 -16.58 -1.12 -5.89
N VAL A 3 -16.72 -0.79 -7.18
CA VAL A 3 -15.79 0.12 -7.89
C VAL A 3 -15.77 1.52 -7.26
N PHE A 4 -16.93 2.03 -6.86
CA PHE A 4 -17.04 3.32 -6.19
C PHE A 4 -16.27 3.34 -4.86
N GLY A 5 -16.44 2.30 -4.02
CA GLY A 5 -15.67 2.14 -2.79
C GLY A 5 -14.17 2.03 -3.05
N ALA A 6 -13.77 1.36 -4.13
CA ALA A 6 -12.37 1.28 -4.56
C ALA A 6 -11.79 2.64 -4.93
N MET A 7 -12.53 3.45 -5.70
CA MET A 7 -12.07 4.79 -6.07
C MET A 7 -11.93 5.72 -4.85
N ILE A 8 -12.86 5.65 -3.89
CA ILE A 8 -12.75 6.41 -2.64
C ILE A 8 -11.51 5.99 -1.86
N LEU A 9 -11.27 4.68 -1.71
CA LEU A 9 -10.11 4.18 -1.00
C LEU A 9 -8.80 4.56 -1.70
N PHE A 10 -8.73 4.45 -3.03
CA PHE A 10 -7.55 4.85 -3.79
C PHE A 10 -7.28 6.35 -3.68
N MET A 11 -8.32 7.19 -3.72
CA MET A 11 -8.17 8.62 -3.51
C MET A 11 -7.70 8.94 -2.09
N ALA A 12 -8.29 8.30 -1.08
CA ALA A 12 -7.89 8.48 0.32
C ALA A 12 -6.42 8.08 0.54
N LEU A 13 -6.02 6.91 0.04
CA LEU A 13 -4.62 6.47 0.09
C LEU A 13 -3.68 7.44 -0.64
N THR A 14 -4.07 7.91 -1.83
CA THR A 14 -3.28 8.88 -2.60
C THR A 14 -3.04 10.15 -1.78
N ARG A 15 -4.07 10.64 -1.07
CA ARG A 15 -3.95 11.81 -0.20
C ARG A 15 -3.04 11.55 0.99
N VAL A 16 -3.12 10.37 1.62
CA VAL A 16 -2.20 10.03 2.72
C VAL A 16 -0.74 10.01 2.25
N VAL A 17 -0.48 9.46 1.07
CA VAL A 17 0.88 9.46 0.47
C VAL A 17 1.33 10.89 0.15
N ALA A 18 0.47 11.68 -0.51
CA ALA A 18 0.81 13.03 -0.95
C ALA A 18 0.96 14.03 0.21
N GLU A 19 0.10 13.96 1.23
CA GLU A 19 0.09 14.86 2.39
C GLU A 19 1.06 14.39 3.49
N GLY A 20 1.15 13.07 3.71
CA GLY A 20 1.94 12.48 4.79
C GLY A 20 3.37 12.13 4.41
N GLY A 21 3.71 12.07 3.12
CA GLY A 21 5.03 11.67 2.64
C GLY A 21 5.37 10.20 2.94
N ILE A 22 4.35 9.38 3.23
CA ILE A 22 4.50 7.96 3.54
C ILE A 22 4.56 7.19 2.22
N PRO A 23 5.64 6.43 1.93
CA PRO A 23 5.88 5.88 0.60
C PRO A 23 4.91 4.75 0.22
N ALA A 24 4.40 4.01 1.19
CA ALA A 24 3.47 2.92 0.99
C ALA A 24 2.55 2.79 2.21
N MET A 25 1.25 2.60 1.96
CA MET A 25 0.25 2.35 2.99
C MET A 25 -0.71 1.29 2.48
N ARG A 26 -1.09 0.38 3.35
CA ARG A 26 -2.15 -0.58 3.08
C ARG A 26 -3.50 -0.01 3.54
N PRO A 27 -4.57 -0.14 2.75
CA PRO A 27 -5.90 0.28 3.19
C PRO A 27 -6.36 -0.58 4.38
N PRO A 28 -6.99 0.02 5.41
CA PRO A 28 -7.50 -0.71 6.56
C PRO A 28 -8.71 -1.60 6.22
N LEU A 29 -9.29 -1.41 5.03
CA LEU A 29 -10.51 -2.08 4.58
C LEU A 29 -10.37 -2.48 3.12
N MET A 30 -10.87 -3.67 2.78
CA MET A 30 -10.94 -4.16 1.40
C MET A 30 -12.27 -3.75 0.76
N THR A 31 -12.24 -3.43 -0.52
CA THR A 31 -13.42 -2.95 -1.25
C THR A 31 -14.47 -4.05 -1.47
N SER A 32 -14.03 -5.30 -1.59
CA SER A 32 -14.92 -6.48 -1.63
C SER A 32 -15.68 -6.62 -0.31
N THR A 33 -14.99 -6.53 0.83
CA THR A 33 -15.62 -6.66 2.15
C THR A 33 -16.53 -5.48 2.45
N PHE A 34 -16.21 -4.28 1.97
CA PHE A 34 -17.15 -3.15 1.98
C PHE A 34 -18.44 -3.47 1.24
N ALA A 35 -18.34 -3.91 -0.02
CA ALA A 35 -19.50 -4.20 -0.85
C ALA A 35 -20.35 -5.35 -0.28
N ILE A 36 -19.71 -6.38 0.27
CA ILE A 36 -20.38 -7.52 0.92
C ILE A 36 -21.08 -7.08 2.19
N SER A 37 -20.41 -6.30 3.05
CA SER A 37 -21.01 -5.83 4.31
C SER A 37 -22.18 -4.86 4.06
N ALA A 38 -22.15 -4.14 2.94
CA ALA A 38 -23.16 -3.15 2.58
C ALA A 38 -24.49 -3.74 2.14
N VAL A 39 -24.47 -4.75 1.28
CA VAL A 39 -25.68 -5.29 0.64
C VAL A 39 -26.01 -6.69 1.17
N GLY A 40 -25.09 -7.32 1.91
CA GLY A 40 -25.20 -8.70 2.38
C GLY A 40 -24.75 -9.72 1.34
N THR A 41 -24.50 -10.95 1.79
CA THR A 41 -24.15 -12.07 0.91
C THR A 41 -25.37 -12.55 0.12
N SER A 42 -26.57 -12.42 0.71
CA SER A 42 -27.86 -12.72 0.07
C SER A 42 -28.09 -11.96 -1.25
N SER A 43 -27.87 -10.65 -1.25
CA SER A 43 -28.10 -9.80 -2.43
C SER A 43 -27.03 -9.96 -3.51
N ILE A 44 -25.79 -10.30 -3.14
CA ILE A 44 -24.68 -10.51 -4.07
C ILE A 44 -24.78 -11.89 -4.74
N GLY A 45 -25.23 -12.88 -3.97
CA GLY A 45 -25.34 -14.27 -4.41
C GLY A 45 -23.98 -14.96 -4.62
N THR A 46 -24.00 -16.28 -4.76
CA THR A 46 -22.79 -17.10 -4.90
C THR A 46 -21.91 -16.69 -6.08
N ARG A 47 -22.51 -16.41 -7.24
CA ARG A 47 -21.77 -15.99 -8.45
C ARG A 47 -21.05 -14.65 -8.22
N GLY A 48 -21.70 -13.70 -7.54
CA GLY A 48 -21.10 -12.41 -7.22
C GLY A 48 -19.96 -12.53 -6.22
N LEU A 49 -20.10 -13.40 -5.21
CA LEU A 49 -19.04 -13.66 -4.24
C LEU A 49 -17.81 -14.30 -4.90
N VAL A 50 -18.00 -15.27 -5.80
CA VAL A 50 -16.91 -15.86 -6.57
C VAL A 50 -16.21 -14.82 -7.45
N ALA A 51 -16.98 -13.96 -8.14
CA ALA A 51 -16.41 -12.89 -8.97
C ALA A 51 -15.62 -11.86 -8.13
N LEU A 52 -16.10 -11.52 -6.93
CA LEU A 52 -15.37 -10.69 -5.98
C LEU A 52 -14.08 -11.38 -5.52
N GLY A 53 -14.13 -12.69 -5.24
CA GLY A 53 -12.96 -13.50 -4.89
C GLY A 53 -11.85 -13.46 -5.95
N PHE A 54 -12.20 -13.59 -7.23
CA PHE A 54 -11.22 -13.46 -8.32
C PHE A 54 -10.72 -12.02 -8.54
N SER A 55 -11.40 -11.02 -7.99
CA SER A 55 -11.02 -9.62 -8.13
C SER A 55 -9.97 -9.16 -7.10
N TYR A 56 -9.63 -9.98 -6.10
CA TYR A 56 -8.74 -9.57 -4.99
C TYR A 56 -7.40 -8.99 -5.45
N GLY A 57 -6.86 -9.49 -6.57
CA GLY A 57 -5.52 -9.12 -7.05
C GLY A 57 -5.28 -7.62 -7.27
N TRP A 58 -6.32 -6.80 -7.50
CA TRP A 58 -6.15 -5.36 -7.76
C TRP A 58 -6.68 -4.44 -6.66
N HIS A 59 -7.52 -4.95 -5.75
CA HIS A 59 -8.14 -4.12 -4.71
C HIS A 59 -7.84 -4.58 -3.28
N ALA A 60 -7.35 -5.80 -3.09
CA ALA A 60 -6.90 -6.29 -1.81
C ALA A 60 -5.39 -6.02 -1.67
N GLU A 61 -4.92 -5.74 -0.44
CA GLU A 61 -3.49 -5.63 -0.14
C GLU A 61 -2.69 -4.67 -1.03
N VAL A 62 -3.32 -3.55 -1.42
CA VAL A 62 -2.68 -2.54 -2.26
C VAL A 62 -1.62 -1.78 -1.44
N ARG A 63 -0.34 -2.13 -1.61
CA ARG A 63 0.80 -1.48 -0.92
C ARG A 63 1.41 -0.34 -1.74
N SER A 64 1.49 -0.53 -3.05
CA SER A 64 1.94 0.45 -4.03
C SER A 64 0.87 0.54 -5.11
N PHE A 65 0.32 1.72 -5.32
CA PHE A 65 -0.73 1.91 -6.32
C PHE A 65 -0.36 3.00 -7.31
N VAL A 66 -0.68 2.73 -8.57
CA VAL A 66 -0.35 3.56 -9.73
C VAL A 66 -0.79 5.01 -9.53
N MET A 67 -1.95 5.25 -8.89
CA MET A 67 -2.47 6.60 -8.65
C MET A 67 -1.55 7.47 -7.79
N ALA A 68 -0.90 6.94 -6.74
CA ALA A 68 0.09 7.70 -5.95
C ALA A 68 1.36 7.99 -6.75
N SER A 69 1.88 6.99 -7.47
CA SER A 69 3.06 7.16 -8.32
C SER A 69 2.83 8.21 -9.41
N VAL A 70 1.65 8.18 -10.04
CA VAL A 70 1.23 9.18 -11.04
C VAL A 70 1.05 10.55 -10.40
N ALA A 71 0.44 10.67 -9.21
CA ALA A 71 0.29 11.95 -8.52
C ALA A 71 1.66 12.61 -8.26
N ASN A 72 2.63 11.85 -7.78
CA ASN A 72 4.00 12.32 -7.57
C ASN A 72 4.70 12.68 -8.90
N GLY A 73 4.56 11.83 -9.93
CA GLY A 73 5.10 12.09 -11.27
C GLY A 73 4.50 13.33 -11.93
N LEU A 74 3.19 13.56 -11.76
CA LEU A 74 2.51 14.76 -12.23
C LEU A 74 2.99 16.01 -11.50
N LYS A 75 3.29 15.91 -10.19
CA LYS A 75 3.90 17.03 -9.46
C LYS A 75 5.29 17.38 -10.01
N MET A 76 6.12 16.38 -10.31
CA MET A 76 7.41 16.60 -10.97
C MET A 76 7.26 17.18 -12.38
N SER A 77 6.18 16.82 -13.10
CA SER A 77 5.90 17.33 -14.44
C SER A 77 5.65 18.85 -14.50
N GLU A 78 5.37 19.51 -13.37
CA GLU A 78 5.25 20.98 -13.33
C GLU A 78 6.56 21.69 -13.64
N MET A 79 7.71 21.04 -13.40
CA MET A 79 9.02 21.59 -13.76
C MET A 79 9.32 21.50 -15.26
N ILE A 80 8.55 20.68 -16.00
CA ILE A 80 8.74 20.46 -17.44
C ILE A 80 7.82 21.41 -18.21
N ARG A 81 8.40 22.31 -19.01
CA ARG A 81 7.65 23.20 -19.90
C ARG A 81 7.18 22.44 -21.15
N GLY A 82 5.94 22.68 -21.59
CA GLY A 82 5.40 22.15 -22.86
C GLY A 82 4.22 21.18 -22.70
N GLN A 83 3.89 20.49 -23.80
CA GLN A 83 2.72 19.60 -23.87
C GLN A 83 2.94 18.29 -23.09
N LYS A 84 2.10 18.04 -22.09
CA LYS A 84 2.15 16.83 -21.24
C LYS A 84 1.52 15.58 -21.86
N ARG A 85 1.04 15.66 -23.11
CA ARG A 85 0.41 14.52 -23.81
C ARG A 85 1.37 13.34 -23.99
N ARG A 86 2.66 13.60 -24.24
CA ARG A 86 3.68 12.54 -24.31
C ARG A 86 3.88 11.83 -22.98
N LEU A 87 3.84 12.58 -21.87
CA LEU A 87 3.92 12.00 -20.52
C LEU A 87 2.74 11.08 -20.23
N PHE A 88 1.53 11.48 -20.61
CA PHE A 88 0.35 10.62 -20.48
C PHE A 88 0.53 9.28 -21.20
N TRP A 89 0.92 9.29 -22.48
CA TRP A 89 1.14 8.06 -23.23
C TRP A 89 2.30 7.22 -22.70
N ALA A 90 3.36 7.86 -22.19
CA ALA A 90 4.46 7.16 -21.53
C ALA A 90 3.99 6.42 -20.26
N ILE A 91 3.12 7.05 -19.45
CA ILE A 91 2.52 6.41 -18.27
C ILE A 91 1.65 5.22 -18.68
N VAL A 92 0.78 5.40 -19.69
CA VAL A 92 -0.08 4.32 -20.19
C VAL A 92 0.77 3.15 -20.70
N LEU A 93 1.80 3.42 -21.50
CA LEU A 93 2.70 2.40 -22.00
C LEU A 93 3.43 1.68 -20.87
N ALA A 94 3.93 2.40 -19.86
CA ALA A 94 4.59 1.80 -18.70
C ALA A 94 3.64 0.87 -17.92
N ILE A 95 2.38 1.27 -17.73
CA ILE A 95 1.36 0.43 -17.10
C ILE A 95 1.14 -0.85 -17.91
N LEU A 96 0.94 -0.75 -19.22
CA LEU A 96 0.67 -1.91 -20.08
C LEU A 96 1.86 -2.87 -20.17
N VAL A 97 3.07 -2.34 -20.36
CA VAL A 97 4.30 -3.14 -20.43
C VAL A 97 4.58 -3.81 -19.08
N SER A 98 4.41 -3.10 -17.96
CA SER A 98 4.60 -3.68 -16.63
C SER A 98 3.57 -4.77 -16.34
N LEU A 99 2.29 -4.56 -16.69
CA LEU A 99 1.23 -5.56 -16.50
C LEU A 99 1.48 -6.80 -17.35
N ALA A 100 1.76 -6.63 -18.64
CA ALA A 100 2.01 -7.74 -19.56
C ALA A 100 3.29 -8.50 -19.19
N GLY A 101 4.39 -7.78 -18.92
CA GLY A 101 5.67 -8.35 -18.54
C GLY A 101 5.61 -9.09 -17.21
N SER A 102 5.00 -8.48 -16.18
CA SER A 102 4.81 -9.12 -14.88
C SER A 102 3.94 -10.36 -15.02
N SER A 103 2.83 -10.31 -15.77
CA SER A 103 1.95 -11.47 -15.95
C SER A 103 2.66 -12.61 -16.68
N TYR A 104 3.39 -12.30 -17.74
CA TYR A 104 4.14 -13.27 -18.53
C TYR A 104 5.22 -13.97 -17.71
N VAL A 105 6.10 -13.20 -17.04
CA VAL A 105 7.19 -13.76 -16.22
C VAL A 105 6.64 -14.58 -15.06
N THR A 106 5.59 -14.09 -14.40
CA THR A 106 4.91 -14.83 -13.30
C THR A 106 4.41 -16.19 -13.77
N LEU A 107 3.78 -16.25 -14.95
CA LEU A 107 3.29 -17.50 -15.53
C LEU A 107 4.45 -18.43 -15.91
N VAL A 108 5.46 -17.95 -16.62
CA VAL A 108 6.64 -18.75 -17.02
C VAL A 108 7.31 -19.36 -15.78
N MET A 109 7.58 -18.55 -14.77
CA MET A 109 8.19 -19.01 -13.52
C MET A 109 7.30 -20.07 -12.82
N ALA A 110 5.98 -19.87 -12.82
CA ALA A 110 5.05 -20.81 -12.19
C ALA A 110 4.95 -22.14 -12.94
N TYR A 111 5.09 -22.13 -14.27
CA TYR A 111 5.11 -23.35 -15.09
C TYR A 111 6.44 -24.10 -14.98
N GLU A 112 7.56 -23.39 -14.94
CA GLU A 112 8.90 -23.99 -14.95
C GLU A 112 9.30 -24.54 -13.57
N HIS A 113 9.07 -23.76 -12.51
CA HIS A 113 9.52 -24.12 -11.16
C HIS A 113 8.38 -24.68 -10.30
N GLY A 114 7.13 -24.63 -10.78
CA GLY A 114 5.93 -24.93 -10.01
C GLY A 114 5.56 -23.78 -9.08
N GLY A 115 4.32 -23.29 -9.17
CA GLY A 115 3.85 -22.16 -8.36
C GLY A 115 4.06 -22.33 -6.84
N ILE A 116 3.98 -23.55 -6.32
CA ILE A 116 4.19 -23.85 -4.89
C ILE A 116 5.63 -23.56 -4.43
N ASN A 117 6.62 -23.69 -5.33
CA ASN A 117 8.03 -23.43 -5.02
C ASN A 117 8.41 -21.96 -5.18
N LEU A 118 7.52 -21.12 -5.73
CA LEU A 118 7.71 -19.68 -5.79
C LEU A 118 7.47 -19.04 -4.43
N ASN A 119 7.57 -17.71 -4.39
CA ASN A 119 7.46 -16.96 -3.14
C ASN A 119 6.16 -17.34 -2.39
N PRO A 120 6.28 -17.90 -1.17
CA PRO A 120 5.14 -18.49 -0.46
C PRO A 120 4.14 -17.42 -0.02
N LEU A 121 4.55 -16.16 0.11
CA LEU A 121 3.64 -15.06 0.39
C LEU A 121 2.63 -14.90 -0.75
N PHE A 122 3.06 -14.94 -2.02
CA PHE A 122 2.20 -14.68 -3.17
C PHE A 122 1.50 -15.93 -3.70
N PHE A 123 2.21 -17.05 -3.78
CA PHE A 123 1.71 -18.26 -4.43
C PHE A 123 1.10 -19.30 -3.48
N SER A 124 1.28 -19.15 -2.17
CA SER A 124 0.65 -20.02 -1.16
C SER A 124 -0.31 -19.24 -0.26
N TRP A 125 0.22 -18.31 0.57
CA TRP A 125 -0.60 -17.57 1.52
C TRP A 125 -1.60 -16.66 0.81
N GLN A 126 -1.17 -15.68 0.02
CA GLN A 126 -2.09 -14.71 -0.58
C GLN A 126 -3.06 -15.36 -1.56
N SER A 127 -2.59 -16.22 -2.46
CA SER A 127 -3.42 -16.90 -3.47
C SER A 127 -4.55 -17.74 -2.85
N THR A 128 -4.30 -18.36 -1.69
CA THR A 128 -5.28 -19.22 -1.02
C THR A 128 -6.16 -18.41 -0.06
N HIS A 129 -5.58 -17.51 0.74
CA HIS A 129 -6.31 -16.70 1.73
C HIS A 129 -7.20 -15.64 1.08
N PHE A 130 -6.69 -14.95 0.06
CA PHE A 130 -7.41 -13.90 -0.64
C PHE A 130 -8.13 -14.48 -1.86
N GLY A 131 -9.45 -14.63 -1.74
CA GLY A 131 -10.31 -15.25 -2.75
C GLY A 131 -10.97 -16.51 -2.21
N PRO A 132 -10.43 -17.73 -2.45
CA PRO A 132 -11.12 -18.97 -2.08
C PRO A 132 -11.41 -19.11 -0.59
N MET A 133 -10.42 -18.94 0.30
CA MET A 133 -10.62 -19.13 1.74
C MET A 133 -11.45 -18.01 2.40
N ASP A 134 -11.47 -16.80 1.85
CA ASP A 134 -12.34 -15.72 2.36
C ASP A 134 -13.77 -15.83 1.80
N MET A 135 -13.95 -16.30 0.57
CA MET A 135 -15.27 -16.42 -0.06
C MET A 135 -15.99 -17.73 0.28
N ALA A 136 -15.28 -18.87 0.37
CA ALA A 136 -15.87 -20.17 0.67
C ALA A 136 -16.74 -20.20 1.93
N PRO A 137 -16.30 -19.68 3.10
CA PRO A 137 -17.16 -19.65 4.29
C PRO A 137 -18.37 -18.72 4.11
N ARG A 138 -18.24 -17.63 3.34
CA ARG A 138 -19.34 -16.68 3.06
C ARG A 138 -20.38 -17.27 2.11
N ILE A 139 -19.97 -18.21 1.26
CA ILE A 139 -20.84 -18.95 0.34
C ILE A 139 -21.53 -20.11 1.07
N ALA A 140 -20.82 -20.77 1.98
CA ALA A 140 -21.31 -21.93 2.72
C ALA A 140 -22.22 -21.55 3.91
N ALA A 141 -22.05 -20.35 4.46
CA ALA A 141 -22.91 -19.83 5.51
C ALA A 141 -24.31 -19.48 4.97
N GLU A 142 -25.28 -19.41 5.88
CA GLU A 142 -26.62 -18.92 5.56
C GLU A 142 -26.52 -17.49 4.97
N PRO A 143 -27.24 -17.16 3.90
CA PRO A 143 -27.19 -15.83 3.33
C PRO A 143 -27.62 -14.76 4.34
N GLU A 144 -26.66 -13.94 4.75
CA GLU A 144 -26.90 -12.85 5.70
C GLU A 144 -27.21 -11.54 4.98
N GLY A 145 -27.95 -10.68 5.69
CA GLY A 145 -28.22 -9.30 5.26
C GLY A 145 -27.03 -8.36 5.49
N PRO A 146 -27.24 -7.05 5.37
CA PRO A 146 -26.21 -6.05 5.66
C PRO A 146 -25.66 -6.17 7.09
N ARG A 147 -24.34 -6.03 7.21
CA ARG A 147 -23.61 -6.11 8.48
C ARG A 147 -23.64 -4.77 9.21
N TRP A 148 -24.65 -4.58 10.05
CA TRP A 148 -24.85 -3.34 10.81
C TRP A 148 -23.74 -3.05 11.82
N ASP A 149 -23.14 -4.10 12.39
CA ASP A 149 -21.98 -4.02 13.28
C ASP A 149 -20.79 -3.33 12.59
N ALA A 150 -20.48 -3.71 11.34
CA ALA A 150 -19.41 -3.09 10.57
C ALA A 150 -19.66 -1.60 10.31
N TYR A 151 -20.93 -1.22 10.08
CA TYR A 151 -21.32 0.18 9.91
C TYR A 151 -21.22 1.00 11.18
N GLN A 152 -21.53 0.42 12.34
CA GLN A 152 -21.35 1.08 13.64
C GLN A 152 -19.87 1.41 13.87
N PHE A 153 -18.97 0.44 13.68
CA PHE A 153 -17.53 0.70 13.81
C PHE A 153 -17.01 1.69 12.76
N MET A 154 -17.48 1.60 11.52
CA MET A 154 -17.13 2.59 10.48
C MET A 154 -17.63 3.99 10.84
N GLY A 155 -18.83 4.10 11.41
CA GLY A 155 -19.41 5.36 11.89
C GLY A 155 -18.62 5.95 13.06
N ILE A 156 -18.20 5.13 14.03
CA ILE A 156 -17.33 5.54 15.13
C ILE A 156 -16.00 6.07 14.57
N GLY A 157 -15.35 5.31 13.66
CA GLY A 157 -14.11 5.73 13.03
C GLY A 157 -14.24 7.04 12.24
N ALA A 158 -15.33 7.19 11.50
CA ALA A 158 -15.65 8.43 10.78
C ALA A 158 -15.89 9.60 11.73
N GLY A 159 -16.58 9.39 12.85
CA GLY A 159 -16.82 10.39 13.88
C GLY A 159 -15.52 10.85 14.55
N VAL A 160 -14.65 9.92 14.94
CA VAL A 160 -13.31 10.23 15.49
C VAL A 160 -12.47 11.01 14.48
N MET A 161 -12.46 10.57 13.22
CA MET A 161 -11.72 11.26 12.16
C MET A 161 -12.26 12.68 11.91
N ALA A 162 -13.58 12.85 11.88
CA ALA A 162 -14.22 14.16 11.74
C ALA A 162 -13.89 15.08 12.93
N ALA A 163 -13.92 14.55 14.16
CA ALA A 163 -13.54 15.29 15.36
C ALA A 163 -12.07 15.73 15.32
N LEU A 164 -11.16 14.83 14.89
CA LEU A 164 -9.74 15.16 14.71
C LEU A 164 -9.51 16.23 13.63
N MET A 165 -10.22 16.12 12.49
CA MET A 165 -10.15 17.13 11.43
C MET A 165 -10.71 18.47 11.90
N TRP A 166 -11.84 18.47 12.61
CA TRP A 166 -12.45 19.67 13.17
C TRP A 166 -11.53 20.33 14.19
N ALA A 167 -10.97 19.57 15.13
CA ALA A 167 -10.02 20.06 16.13
C ALA A 167 -8.78 20.65 15.47
N ARG A 168 -8.21 19.99 14.46
CA ARG A 168 -7.06 20.52 13.70
C ARG A 168 -7.39 21.82 12.96
N HIS A 169 -8.63 22.00 12.50
CA HIS A 169 -9.04 23.22 11.80
C HIS A 169 -9.26 24.40 12.74
N HIS A 170 -9.79 24.16 13.95
CA HIS A 170 -10.15 25.21 14.91
C HIS A 170 -9.03 25.52 15.92
N PHE A 171 -8.22 24.54 16.29
CA PHE A 171 -7.12 24.70 17.24
C PHE A 171 -5.78 24.70 16.50
N LEU A 172 -5.22 25.89 16.28
CA LEU A 172 -3.90 26.07 15.64
C LEU A 172 -2.76 25.38 16.39
N TRP A 173 -2.91 25.15 17.70
CA TRP A 173 -1.90 24.50 18.55
C TRP A 173 -2.04 22.97 18.62
N TRP A 174 -3.06 22.37 17.98
CA TRP A 174 -3.35 20.95 18.13
C TRP A 174 -2.22 20.08 17.55
N PRO A 175 -1.55 19.24 18.37
CA PRO A 175 -0.36 18.53 17.94
C PRO A 175 -0.65 17.23 17.16
N LEU A 176 -1.88 16.71 17.25
CA LEU A 176 -2.23 15.42 16.64
C LEU A 176 -2.65 15.61 15.18
N ASN A 177 -1.93 14.94 14.28
CA ASN A 177 -2.28 14.91 12.87
C ASN A 177 -3.34 13.81 12.62
N PRO A 178 -4.51 14.11 12.01
CA PRO A 178 -5.52 13.12 11.63
C PRO A 178 -4.96 11.97 10.78
N LEU A 179 -3.90 12.21 10.00
CA LEU A 179 -3.22 11.17 9.23
C LEU A 179 -2.64 10.06 10.12
N GLY A 180 -2.22 10.41 11.34
CA GLY A 180 -1.72 9.45 12.32
C GLY A 180 -2.76 8.39 12.66
N PHE A 181 -4.04 8.78 12.77
CA PHE A 181 -5.13 7.85 13.08
C PHE A 181 -5.34 6.82 11.97
N THR A 182 -5.26 7.22 10.70
CA THR A 182 -5.47 6.31 9.56
C THR A 182 -4.33 5.33 9.36
N ILE A 183 -3.11 5.73 9.71
CA ILE A 183 -1.93 4.88 9.53
C ILE A 183 -1.64 4.01 10.76
N ALA A 184 -2.14 4.36 11.95
CA ALA A 184 -1.79 3.68 13.19
C ALA A 184 -2.12 2.17 13.17
N ALA A 185 -3.30 1.82 12.68
CA ALA A 185 -3.80 0.44 12.63
C ALA A 185 -3.31 -0.33 11.40
N ASN A 186 -2.02 -0.24 11.07
CA ASN A 186 -1.42 -0.94 9.93
C ASN A 186 -0.22 -1.78 10.36
N TRP A 187 -0.13 -3.01 9.82
CA TRP A 187 0.97 -3.93 10.07
C TRP A 187 2.34 -3.27 9.84
N LYS A 188 2.50 -2.59 8.70
CA LYS A 188 3.76 -1.91 8.35
C LYS A 188 4.07 -0.76 9.30
N THR A 189 3.06 -0.07 9.85
CA THR A 189 3.26 1.00 10.84
C THR A 189 3.92 0.47 12.11
N GLY A 190 3.55 -0.73 12.56
CA GLY A 190 4.20 -1.39 13.69
C GLY A 190 5.69 -1.65 13.48
N HIS A 191 6.08 -2.09 12.28
CA HIS A 191 7.49 -2.37 11.95
C HIS A 191 8.34 -1.10 11.80
N ILE A 192 7.77 -0.02 11.25
CA ILE A 192 8.52 1.23 11.05
C ILE A 192 8.51 2.14 12.28
N PHE A 193 7.68 1.87 13.29
CA PHE A 193 7.47 2.77 14.43
C PHE A 193 8.78 3.10 15.14
N CYS A 194 9.56 2.08 15.52
CA CYS A 194 10.85 2.28 16.19
C CYS A 194 11.84 3.06 15.32
N SER A 195 11.91 2.74 14.02
CA SER A 195 12.77 3.46 13.07
C SER A 195 12.34 4.91 12.86
N ALA A 196 11.02 5.17 12.84
CA ALA A 196 10.47 6.51 12.73
C ALA A 196 10.74 7.34 14.00
N LEU A 197 10.62 6.74 15.19
CA LEU A 197 11.00 7.38 16.45
C LEU A 197 12.48 7.69 16.50
N LEU A 198 13.33 6.76 16.08
CA LEU A 198 14.78 6.97 16.00
C LEU A 198 15.12 8.10 15.03
N ALA A 199 14.51 8.11 13.84
CA ALA A 199 14.69 9.17 12.86
C ALA A 199 14.23 10.54 13.40
N TRP A 200 13.10 10.58 14.10
CA TRP A 200 12.61 11.79 14.77
C TRP A 200 13.58 12.28 15.86
N PHE A 201 14.07 11.37 16.71
CA PHE A 201 15.03 11.68 17.76
C PHE A 201 16.36 12.21 17.19
N LEU A 202 16.94 11.50 16.21
CA LEU A 202 18.16 11.94 15.52
C LEU A 202 17.96 13.30 14.86
N LYS A 203 16.84 13.51 14.17
CA LYS A 203 16.51 14.81 13.57
C LYS A 203 16.42 15.92 14.61
N LEU A 204 15.79 15.64 15.75
CA LEU A 204 15.67 16.60 16.86
C LEU A 204 17.05 16.97 17.42
N VAL A 205 17.92 15.99 17.68
CA VAL A 205 19.30 16.19 18.14
C VAL A 205 20.09 17.00 17.12
N ILE A 206 20.08 16.61 15.84
CA ILE A 206 20.82 17.30 14.76
C ILE A 206 20.36 18.76 14.63
N LEU A 207 19.05 19.02 14.66
CA LEU A 207 18.54 20.38 14.54
C LEU A 207 18.79 21.21 15.80
N ARG A 208 18.71 20.61 16.99
CA ARG A 208 18.91 21.32 18.26
C ARG A 208 20.37 21.69 18.50
N TYR A 209 21.32 20.81 18.17
CA TYR A 209 22.75 21.05 18.44
C TYR A 209 23.54 21.53 17.21
N GLY A 210 23.16 21.12 16.00
CA GLY A 210 23.89 21.45 14.77
C GLY A 210 23.21 22.46 13.85
N GLY A 211 21.95 22.81 14.12
CA GLY A 211 21.16 23.72 13.30
C GLY A 211 20.94 23.23 11.86
N VAL A 212 20.45 24.13 11.01
CA VAL A 212 20.05 23.82 9.62
C VAL A 212 21.25 23.48 8.73
N ARG A 213 22.44 24.03 9.01
CA ARG A 213 23.67 23.74 8.24
C ARG A 213 24.12 22.30 8.43
N LEU A 214 24.19 21.81 9.67
CA LEU A 214 24.56 20.41 9.92
C LEU A 214 23.53 19.46 9.32
N TYR A 215 22.24 19.77 9.44
CA TYR A 215 21.18 18.97 8.82
C TYR A 215 21.37 18.83 7.30
N ARG A 216 21.68 19.93 6.60
CA ARG A 216 21.96 19.90 5.15
C ARG A 216 23.21 19.07 4.81
N ASN A 217 24.25 19.15 5.63
CA ASN A 217 25.50 18.41 5.42
C ASN A 217 25.35 16.90 5.71
N LEU A 218 24.46 16.50 6.63
CA LEU A 218 24.18 15.10 6.93
C LEU A 218 23.15 14.46 6.00
N ARG A 219 22.43 15.26 5.20
CA ARG A 219 21.45 14.75 4.23
C ARG A 219 22.02 13.67 3.28
N PRO A 220 23.23 13.83 2.69
CA PRO A 220 23.83 12.81 1.85
C PRO A 220 24.12 11.50 2.59
N PHE A 221 24.44 11.54 3.89
CA PHE A 221 24.67 10.33 4.69
C PHE A 221 23.40 9.49 4.80
N PHE A 222 22.26 10.09 5.15
CA PHE A 222 20.99 9.35 5.24
C PHE A 222 20.51 8.83 3.89
N LEU A 223 20.71 9.59 2.81
CA LEU A 223 20.46 9.11 1.45
C LEU A 223 21.40 7.96 1.07
N GLY A 224 22.67 8.04 1.50
CA GLY A 224 23.67 6.99 1.36
C GLY A 224 23.29 5.71 2.09
N LEU A 225 22.66 5.80 3.27
CA LEU A 225 22.16 4.63 4.00
C LEU A 225 21.04 3.91 3.23
N ILE A 226 20.10 4.67 2.66
CA ILE A 226 19.03 4.10 1.80
C ILE A 226 19.64 3.48 0.54
N LEU A 227 20.58 4.17 -0.11
CA LEU A 227 21.27 3.66 -1.30
C LEU A 227 22.10 2.41 -0.97
N GLY A 228 22.76 2.37 0.19
CA GLY A 228 23.56 1.24 0.63
C GLY A 228 22.73 -0.03 0.77
N GLU A 229 21.51 0.09 1.31
CA GLU A 229 20.56 -1.03 1.40
C GLU A 229 20.18 -1.55 -0.01
N ILE A 230 19.85 -0.64 -0.93
CA ILE A 230 19.47 -0.99 -2.30
C ILE A 230 20.63 -1.67 -3.04
N VAL A 231 21.84 -1.10 -2.91
CA VAL A 231 23.04 -1.66 -3.53
C VAL A 231 23.40 -3.00 -2.91
N GLY A 232 23.31 -3.14 -1.58
CA GLY A 232 23.54 -4.40 -0.88
C GLY A 232 22.61 -5.50 -1.37
N ALA A 233 21.29 -5.23 -1.43
CA ALA A 233 20.31 -6.16 -1.98
C ALA A 233 20.62 -6.53 -3.44
N GLY A 234 21.02 -5.55 -4.27
CA GLY A 234 21.43 -5.79 -5.65
C GLY A 234 22.68 -6.65 -5.80
N VAL A 235 23.69 -6.45 -4.95
CA VAL A 235 24.91 -7.25 -4.92
C VAL A 235 24.61 -8.70 -4.54
N PHE A 236 23.79 -8.93 -3.51
CA PHE A 236 23.40 -10.28 -3.12
C PHE A 236 22.59 -11.00 -4.19
N LEU A 237 21.74 -10.29 -4.94
CA LEU A 237 21.04 -10.86 -6.09
C LEU A 237 22.04 -11.38 -7.15
N VAL A 238 23.08 -10.61 -7.46
CA VAL A 238 24.13 -11.02 -8.42
C VAL A 238 24.93 -12.21 -7.89
N ILE A 239 25.25 -12.23 -6.60
CA ILE A 239 25.95 -13.35 -5.95
C ILE A 239 25.09 -14.62 -5.99
N ASP A 240 23.82 -14.52 -5.64
CA ASP A 240 22.86 -15.65 -5.68
C ASP A 240 22.75 -16.20 -7.11
N TYR A 241 22.67 -15.34 -8.12
CA TYR A 241 22.69 -15.75 -9.52
C TYR A 241 23.98 -16.49 -9.90
N ALA A 242 25.15 -16.00 -9.45
CA ALA A 242 26.45 -16.58 -9.78
C ALA A 242 26.74 -17.90 -9.04
N THR A 243 26.22 -18.07 -7.81
CA THR A 243 26.48 -19.22 -6.95
C THR A 243 25.39 -20.29 -7.01
N GLY A 244 24.24 -19.97 -7.61
CA GLY A 244 23.07 -20.85 -7.64
C GLY A 244 22.36 -20.98 -6.30
N THR A 245 22.71 -20.16 -5.30
CA THR A 245 22.00 -20.10 -4.02
C THR A 245 20.75 -19.24 -4.15
N THR A 246 19.72 -19.54 -3.36
CA THR A 246 18.51 -18.75 -3.29
C THR A 246 18.28 -18.29 -1.86
N GLY A 247 17.90 -17.02 -1.69
CA GLY A 247 17.47 -16.51 -0.39
C GLY A 247 18.55 -15.81 0.43
N SER A 248 19.63 -15.32 -0.18
CA SER A 248 20.56 -14.44 0.52
C SER A 248 19.97 -13.04 0.66
N PHE A 249 19.41 -12.73 1.82
CA PHE A 249 18.91 -11.39 2.15
C PHE A 249 19.68 -10.81 3.33
N LEU A 250 20.02 -9.52 3.24
CA LEU A 250 20.61 -8.76 4.35
C LEU A 250 19.55 -8.34 5.38
N THR A 251 18.33 -8.06 4.93
CA THR A 251 17.21 -7.66 5.78
C THR A 251 15.93 -8.37 5.31
N GLN A 252 15.19 -8.99 6.23
CA GLN A 252 13.82 -9.41 5.98
C GLN A 252 12.89 -8.25 6.37
N ILE A 253 12.26 -7.60 5.39
CA ILE A 253 11.31 -6.49 5.62
C ILE A 253 9.91 -6.85 5.10
#